data_AF-A0A958G287-F1
#
_entry.id   AF-A0A958G287-F1
#
_cell.length_a   1.000
_cell.length_b   1.000
_cell.length_c   1.000
_cell.angle_alpha   90.00
_cell.angle_beta   90.00
_cell.angle_gamma   90.00
#
_symmetry.space_group_name_H-M   'P 1'
#
loop_
_entity.id
_entity.type
_entity.pdbx_description
1 polymer ?
#
loop_
_entity_poly.entity_id
_entity_poly.type
_entity_poly.pdbx_seq_one_letter_code
_entity_poly.pdbx_strand_id
1 'polypeptide(L)'
;MEQTFQISNSAQAWLISRLFQEGEKITVICADRISCEKLAGDLEFFIGSKNVYQLPAWDTLPFEAVSPQHDISAQRLHALHAVSNKLPHVVVTSIDSIIQKVLPPKILKALEFTLKAGLTMERDKLVEQLDLAGY
;
A
#
# COMPACT_ATOMS: atom_id res chain seq x y z
N MET A 1 18.08 -11.46 18.00
CA MET A 1 19.13 -11.59 16.96
C MET A 1 18.88 -10.50 15.94
N GLU A 2 19.42 -9.31 16.16
CA GLU A 2 19.47 -8.27 15.11
C GLU A 2 20.72 -8.55 14.29
N GLN A 3 20.56 -9.07 13.08
CA GLN A 3 21.66 -9.14 12.13
C GLN A 3 21.63 -7.86 11.30
N THR A 4 22.42 -6.87 11.70
CA THR A 4 22.61 -5.65 10.91
C THR A 4 23.61 -5.96 9.79
N PHE A 5 23.11 -6.39 8.64
CA PHE A 5 23.94 -6.51 7.45
C PHE A 5 24.14 -5.10 6.85
N GLN A 6 25.39 -4.62 6.75
CA GLN A 6 25.72 -3.43 5.97
C GLN A 6 25.61 -3.76 4.47
N ILE A 7 24.38 -3.72 3.97
CA ILE A 7 24.06 -3.94 2.55
C ILE A 7 23.76 -2.57 1.94
N SER A 8 24.36 -2.27 0.78
CA SER A 8 24.02 -1.05 0.03
C SER A 8 22.55 -1.07 -0.42
N ASN A 9 21.92 0.10 -0.57
CA ASN A 9 20.48 0.18 -0.88
C ASN A 9 20.07 -0.65 -2.11
N SER A 10 20.87 -0.64 -3.18
CA SER A 10 20.58 -1.42 -4.39
C SER A 10 20.72 -2.93 -4.16
N ALA A 11 21.64 -3.36 -3.28
CA ALA A 11 21.77 -4.77 -2.92
C ALA A 11 20.63 -5.24 -1.99
N GLN A 12 20.04 -4.34 -1.19
CA GLN A 12 18.82 -4.63 -0.43
C GLN A 12 17.63 -4.87 -1.36
N ALA A 13 17.41 -3.98 -2.34
CA ALA A 13 16.34 -4.13 -3.32
C ALA A 13 16.47 -5.43 -4.12
N TRP A 14 17.69 -5.78 -4.53
CA TRP A 14 17.98 -7.05 -5.19
C TRP A 14 17.65 -8.26 -4.31
N LEU A 15 18.07 -8.27 -3.04
CA LEU A 15 17.76 -9.35 -2.11
C LEU A 15 16.25 -9.52 -1.92
N ILE A 16 15.53 -8.42 -1.71
CA ILE A 16 14.07 -8.42 -1.57
C ILE A 16 13.40 -8.95 -2.85
N SER A 17 13.90 -8.57 -4.04
CA SER A 17 13.38 -9.10 -5.30
C SER A 17 13.52 -10.62 -5.42
N ARG A 18 14.59 -11.20 -4.86
CA ARG A 18 14.78 -12.65 -4.83
C ARG A 18 13.77 -13.34 -3.92
N LEU A 19 13.55 -12.80 -2.73
CA LEU A 19 12.52 -13.30 -1.82
C LEU A 19 11.12 -13.20 -2.45
N PHE A 20 10.84 -12.11 -3.17
CA PHE A 20 9.57 -11.94 -3.88
C PHE A 20 9.35 -13.01 -4.96
N GLN A 21 10.40 -13.44 -5.67
CA GLN A 21 10.32 -14.51 -6.68
C GLN A 21 9.92 -15.88 -6.08
N GLU A 22 10.11 -16.08 -4.79
CA GLU A 22 9.66 -17.29 -4.07
C GLU A 22 8.16 -17.26 -3.74
N GLY A 23 7.45 -16.16 -4.09
CA GLY A 23 6.03 -15.99 -3.86
C GLY A 23 5.69 -15.35 -2.52
N GLU A 24 6.68 -14.76 -1.85
CA GLU A 24 6.53 -14.18 -0.53
C GLU A 24 5.78 -12.83 -0.54
N LYS A 25 5.18 -12.52 0.62
CA LYS A 25 4.57 -11.22 0.92
C LYS A 25 5.48 -10.47 1.85
N ILE A 26 6.09 -9.41 1.36
CA ILE A 26 7.19 -8.75 2.07
C ILE A 26 6.71 -7.37 2.51
N THR A 27 6.89 -7.06 3.80
CA THR A 27 6.76 -5.70 4.31
C THR A 27 8.12 -5.20 4.72
N VAL A 28 8.55 -4.09 4.12
CA VAL A 28 9.82 -3.43 4.43
C VAL A 28 9.55 -2.15 5.19
N ILE A 29 10.18 -2.02 6.35
CA ILE A 29 10.08 -0.83 7.20
C ILE A 29 11.36 -0.03 7.04
N CYS A 30 11.26 1.18 6.50
CA CYS A 30 12.37 2.10 6.39
C CYS A 30 12.38 3.08 7.56
N ALA A 31 13.53 3.74 7.76
CA ALA A 31 13.70 4.72 8.82
C ALA A 31 12.88 6.00 8.57
N ASP A 32 12.74 6.40 7.31
CA ASP A 32 12.11 7.65 6.91
C ASP A 32 11.48 7.54 5.51
N ARG A 33 10.69 8.55 5.15
CA ARG A 33 9.97 8.63 3.88
C ARG A 33 10.89 8.64 2.66
N ILE A 34 12.01 9.36 2.70
CA ILE A 34 12.94 9.45 1.55
C ILE A 34 13.56 8.09 1.29
N SER A 35 13.92 7.38 2.35
CA SER A 35 14.41 6.00 2.28
C SER A 35 13.35 5.05 1.71
N CYS A 36 12.07 5.20 2.10
CA CYS A 36 10.96 4.44 1.52
C CYS A 36 10.81 4.67 0.01
N GLU A 37 10.75 5.94 -0.41
CA GLU A 37 10.53 6.32 -1.80
C GLU A 37 11.66 5.80 -2.70
N LYS A 38 12.91 5.93 -2.25
CA LYS A 38 14.07 5.40 -2.97
C LYS A 38 14.03 3.88 -3.10
N LEU A 39 13.75 3.17 -2.01
CA LEU A 39 13.70 1.71 -2.03
C LEU A 39 12.54 1.20 -2.89
N ALA A 40 11.39 1.87 -2.83
CA ALA A 40 10.26 1.54 -3.69
C ALA A 40 10.65 1.68 -5.17
N GLY A 41 11.27 2.79 -5.58
CA GLY A 41 11.75 2.97 -6.95
C GLY A 41 12.75 1.89 -7.39
N ASP A 42 13.71 1.54 -6.52
CA ASP A 42 14.66 0.46 -6.79
C ASP A 42 13.94 -0.89 -6.97
N LEU A 43 12.93 -1.19 -6.14
CA LEU A 43 12.14 -2.41 -6.24
C LEU A 43 11.26 -2.45 -7.49
N GLU A 44 10.65 -1.32 -7.86
CA GLU A 44 9.84 -1.21 -9.07
C GLU A 44 10.66 -1.54 -10.32
N PHE A 45 11.95 -1.19 -10.34
CA PHE A 45 12.87 -1.58 -11.39
C PHE A 45 13.07 -3.11 -11.46
N PHE A 46 13.21 -3.81 -10.32
CA PHE A 46 13.48 -5.25 -10.30
C PHE A 46 12.24 -6.13 -10.48
N ILE A 47 11.10 -5.78 -9.88
CA ILE A 47 9.90 -6.63 -9.84
C ILE A 47 8.66 -5.99 -10.47
N GLY A 48 8.76 -4.77 -10.99
CA GLY A 48 7.68 -4.05 -11.66
C GLY A 48 6.74 -3.32 -10.70
N SER A 49 6.22 -2.17 -11.16
CA SER A 49 5.39 -1.27 -10.35
C SER A 49 4.07 -1.85 -9.84
N LYS A 50 3.53 -2.88 -10.50
CA LYS A 50 2.30 -3.56 -10.05
C LYS A 50 2.47 -4.42 -8.81
N ASN A 51 3.70 -4.68 -8.39
CA ASN A 51 4.02 -5.55 -7.26
C ASN A 51 4.55 -4.77 -6.04
N VAL A 52 4.81 -3.47 -6.20
CA VAL A 52 5.37 -2.61 -5.14
C VAL A 52 4.32 -1.60 -4.71
N TYR A 53 4.08 -1.53 -3.42
CA TYR A 53 3.06 -0.67 -2.82
C TYR A 53 3.70 0.16 -1.71
N GLN A 54 3.42 1.46 -1.66
CA GLN A 54 3.88 2.31 -0.57
C GLN A 54 2.73 2.58 0.40
N LEU A 55 2.96 2.38 1.69
CA LEU A 55 2.03 2.77 2.76
C LEU A 55 2.62 3.99 3.50
N PRO A 56 2.36 5.22 3.03
CA PRO A 56 2.89 6.44 3.65
C PRO A 56 2.15 6.77 4.94
N ALA A 57 2.79 7.49 5.86
CA ALA A 57 2.10 8.10 7.00
C ALA A 57 1.11 9.17 6.50
N TRP A 58 0.12 9.51 7.33
CA TRP A 58 -0.68 10.71 7.12
C TRP A 58 0.20 11.97 7.03
N ASP A 59 -0.17 12.89 6.15
CA ASP A 59 0.46 14.19 5.94
C ASP A 59 -0.04 15.27 6.92
N THR A 60 -0.88 14.87 7.88
CA THR A 60 -1.42 15.72 8.95
C THR A 60 -0.86 15.30 10.30
N LEU A 61 -0.81 16.25 11.24
CA LEU A 61 -0.37 15.95 12.59
C LEU A 61 -1.45 15.17 13.36
N PRO A 62 -1.06 14.35 14.36
CA PRO A 62 -2.03 13.74 15.27
C PRO A 62 -2.94 14.81 15.89
N PHE A 63 -4.25 14.61 15.81
CA PHE A 63 -5.30 15.50 16.34
C PHE A 63 -5.48 16.83 15.59
N GLU A 64 -4.86 17.00 14.43
CA GLU A 64 -5.16 18.13 13.54
C GLU A 64 -6.53 17.94 12.87
N ALA A 65 -7.36 18.99 12.90
CA ALA A 65 -8.71 18.98 12.31
C ALA A 65 -8.69 19.24 10.80
N VAL A 66 -7.71 18.65 10.11
CA VAL A 66 -7.55 18.76 8.66
C VAL A 66 -7.55 17.35 8.08
N SER A 67 -8.30 17.16 7.00
CA SER A 67 -8.30 15.89 6.28
C SER A 67 -6.97 15.70 5.56
N PRO A 68 -6.39 14.49 5.57
CA PRO A 68 -5.24 14.16 4.74
C PRO A 68 -5.49 14.47 3.27
N GLN A 69 -4.42 14.74 2.51
CA GLN A 69 -4.54 14.86 1.07
C GLN A 69 -5.16 13.61 0.44
N HIS A 70 -6.00 13.82 -0.58
CA HIS A 70 -6.68 12.74 -1.30
C HIS A 70 -5.70 11.72 -1.88
N ASP A 71 -4.56 12.18 -2.41
CA ASP A 71 -3.53 11.30 -2.98
C ASP A 71 -2.89 10.38 -1.93
N ILE A 72 -2.61 10.90 -0.72
CA ILE A 72 -2.08 10.10 0.40
C ILE A 72 -3.12 9.08 0.86
N SER A 73 -4.38 9.49 0.96
CA SER A 73 -5.48 8.60 1.33
C SER A 73 -5.68 7.48 0.30
N ALA A 74 -5.64 7.81 -0.99
CA ALA A 74 -5.74 6.85 -2.08
C ALA A 74 -4.56 5.87 -2.11
N GLN A 75 -3.33 6.37 -1.93
CA GLN A 75 -2.13 5.54 -1.89
C GLN A 75 -2.15 4.55 -0.72
N ARG A 76 -2.57 5.00 0.47
CA ARG A 76 -2.76 4.12 1.64
C ARG A 76 -3.82 3.06 1.37
N LEU A 77 -4.96 3.44 0.81
CA LEU A 77 -6.02 2.50 0.47
C LEU A 77 -5.55 1.45 -0.54
N HIS A 78 -4.78 1.88 -1.55
CA HIS A 78 -4.19 0.99 -2.56
C HIS A 78 -3.25 -0.05 -1.94
N ALA A 79 -2.36 0.37 -1.04
CA ALA A 79 -1.48 -0.55 -0.32
C ALA A 79 -2.23 -1.51 0.60
N LEU A 80 -3.23 -1.03 1.34
CA LEU A 80 -4.06 -1.87 2.21
C LEU A 80 -4.88 -2.89 1.40
N HIS A 81 -5.36 -2.52 0.22
CA HIS A 81 -6.04 -3.43 -0.69
C HIS A 81 -5.10 -4.54 -1.17
N ALA A 82 -3.87 -4.20 -1.56
CA ALA A 82 -2.87 -5.19 -1.97
C ALA A 82 -2.56 -6.20 -0.86
N VAL A 83 -2.37 -5.72 0.37
CA VAL A 83 -2.15 -6.57 1.56
C VAL A 83 -3.33 -7.51 1.79
N SER A 84 -4.57 -7.04 1.56
CA SER A 84 -5.80 -7.82 1.70
C SER A 84 -5.95 -8.96 0.66
N ASN A 85 -5.32 -8.84 -0.51
CA ASN A 85 -5.54 -9.70 -1.67
C ASN A 85 -4.77 -11.03 -1.69
N LYS A 86 -3.97 -11.34 -0.67
CA LYS A 86 -3.19 -12.60 -0.53
C LYS A 86 -2.23 -12.96 -1.69
N LEU A 87 -2.17 -12.20 -2.77
CA LEU A 87 -1.19 -12.34 -3.85
C LEU A 87 0.21 -11.91 -3.36
N PRO A 88 1.30 -12.43 -3.95
CA PRO A 88 2.65 -11.92 -3.68
C PRO A 88 2.73 -10.41 -3.93
N HIS A 89 3.34 -9.67 -3.01
CA HIS A 89 3.53 -8.22 -3.11
C HIS A 89 4.66 -7.77 -2.18
N VAL A 90 5.19 -6.58 -2.44
CA VAL A 90 6.10 -5.88 -1.55
C VAL A 90 5.46 -4.57 -1.11
N VAL A 91 5.31 -4.39 0.20
CA VAL A 91 4.86 -3.13 0.80
C VAL A 91 6.05 -2.43 1.44
N VAL A 92 6.31 -1.20 1.02
CA VAL A 92 7.32 -0.33 1.61
C VAL A 92 6.62 0.70 2.50
N THR A 93 7.05 0.79 3.75
CA THR A 93 6.45 1.68 4.75
C THR A 93 7.51 2.20 5.71
N SER A 94 7.15 3.19 6.52
CA SER A 94 8.01 3.78 7.54
C SER A 94 7.47 3.49 8.93
N ILE A 95 8.30 3.70 9.96
CA ILE A 95 7.94 3.39 11.36
C ILE A 95 6.73 4.21 11.86
N ASP A 96 6.63 5.47 11.45
CA ASP A 96 5.54 6.39 11.78
C ASP A 96 4.22 6.02 11.07
N SER A 97 4.30 5.35 9.91
CA SER A 97 3.14 4.87 9.17
C SER A 97 2.60 3.55 9.74
N ILE A 98 3.47 2.58 10.02
CA ILE A 98 3.07 1.22 10.42
C ILE A 98 2.37 1.19 11.80
N ILE A 99 2.67 2.13 12.69
CA ILE A 99 2.02 2.23 14.02
C ILE A 99 0.60 2.80 13.94
N GLN A 100 0.21 3.41 12.82
CA GLN A 100 -1.10 4.01 12.67
C GLN A 100 -2.16 2.91 12.53
N LYS A 101 -3.24 3.01 13.32
CA LYS A 101 -4.38 2.09 13.19
C LYS A 101 -5.02 2.26 11.82
N VAL A 102 -5.37 1.13 11.20
CA VAL A 102 -6.01 1.06 9.89
C VAL A 102 -7.37 0.39 9.95
N LEU A 103 -8.13 0.52 8.86
CA LEU A 103 -9.43 -0.13 8.71
C LEU A 103 -9.28 -1.67 8.84
N PRO A 104 -10.18 -2.34 9.58
CA PRO A 104 -10.24 -3.80 9.59
C PRO A 104 -10.40 -4.35 8.16
N PRO A 105 -9.71 -5.46 7.81
CA PRO A 105 -9.80 -6.02 6.46
C PRO A 105 -11.22 -6.39 6.00
N LYS A 106 -12.11 -6.75 6.95
CA LYS A 106 -13.51 -7.05 6.66
C LYS A 106 -14.29 -5.81 6.17
N ILE A 107 -14.01 -4.65 6.77
CA ILE A 107 -14.67 -3.40 6.39
C ILE A 107 -14.13 -2.93 5.03
N LEU A 108 -12.81 -3.01 4.82
CA LEU A 108 -12.21 -2.68 3.54
C LEU A 108 -12.81 -3.49 2.38
N LYS A 109 -12.98 -4.81 2.55
CA LYS A 109 -13.61 -5.67 1.54
C LYS A 109 -15.09 -5.37 1.31
N ALA A 110 -15.81 -4.90 2.31
CA ALA A 110 -17.23 -4.55 2.19
C ALA A 110 -17.44 -3.26 1.37
N LEU A 111 -16.44 -2.37 1.37
CA LEU A 111 -16.45 -1.10 0.63
C LEU A 111 -15.83 -1.23 -0.77
N GLU A 112 -15.32 -2.41 -1.14
CA GLU A 112 -14.74 -2.66 -2.45
C GLU A 112 -15.83 -2.94 -3.49
N PHE A 113 -15.78 -2.25 -4.63
CA PHE A 113 -16.63 -2.54 -5.78
C PHE A 113 -15.78 -2.59 -7.06
N THR A 114 -16.10 -3.52 -7.96
CA THR A 114 -15.36 -3.71 -9.21
C THR A 114 -16.24 -3.38 -10.40
N LEU A 115 -15.82 -2.39 -11.20
CA LEU A 115 -16.42 -2.08 -12.50
C LEU A 115 -15.57 -2.64 -13.62
N LYS A 116 -16.20 -3.27 -14.62
CA LYS A 116 -15.55 -3.78 -15.83
C LYS A 116 -16.29 -3.31 -17.06
N ALA A 117 -15.55 -3.02 -18.14
CA ALA A 117 -16.17 -2.70 -19.42
C ALA A 117 -17.08 -3.86 -19.89
N GLY A 118 -18.28 -3.52 -20.34
CA GLY A 118 -19.31 -4.50 -20.72
C GLY A 118 -20.18 -5.01 -19.56
N LEU A 119 -19.93 -4.58 -18.32
CA LEU A 119 -20.82 -4.87 -17.19
C LEU A 119 -22.14 -4.12 -17.38
N THR A 120 -23.26 -4.86 -17.37
CA THR A 120 -24.59 -4.27 -17.30
C THR A 120 -25.03 -4.19 -15.84
N MET A 121 -25.34 -2.99 -15.37
CA MET A 121 -25.76 -2.74 -14.00
C MET A 121 -26.84 -1.66 -13.97
N GLU A 122 -27.74 -1.77 -13.00
CA GLU A 122 -28.78 -0.78 -12.76
C GLU A 122 -28.18 0.51 -12.22
N ARG A 123 -28.53 1.65 -12.83
CA ARG A 123 -27.99 2.96 -12.46
C ARG A 123 -28.18 3.28 -10.98
N ASP A 124 -29.37 3.05 -10.44
CA ASP A 124 -29.70 3.45 -9.08
C ASP A 124 -28.90 2.64 -8.05
N LYS A 125 -28.66 1.36 -8.33
CA LYS A 125 -27.75 0.53 -7.53
C LYS A 125 -26.31 1.03 -7.56
N LEU A 126 -25.83 1.49 -8.72
CA LEU A 126 -24.50 2.09 -8.82
C LEU A 126 -24.40 3.37 -7.98
N VAL A 127 -25.41 4.24 -8.08
CA VAL A 127 -25.45 5.50 -7.31
C VAL A 127 -25.46 5.21 -5.81
N GLU A 128 -26.29 4.27 -5.35
CA GLU A 128 -26.34 3.86 -3.94
C GLU A 128 -24.98 3.32 -3.46
N GLN A 129 -24.28 2.53 -4.27
CA GLN A 129 -22.95 2.02 -3.92
C GLN A 129 -21.88 3.12 -3.84
N LEU A 130 -21.94 4.11 -4.74
CA LEU A 130 -21.01 5.24 -4.73
C LEU A 130 -21.24 6.16 -3.53
N ASP A 131 -22.51 6.44 -3.21
CA ASP A 131 -22.90 7.24 -2.04
C ASP A 131 -22.42 6.57 -0.73
N LEU A 132 -22.62 5.25 -0.61
CA LEU A 132 -22.09 4.47 0.53
C LEU A 132 -20.56 4.50 0.62
N ALA A 133 -19.86 4.63 -0.50
CA ALA A 133 -18.40 4.74 -0.56
C ALA A 133 -17.89 6.19 -0.38
N GLY A 134 -18.80 7.18 -0.28
CA GLY A 134 -18.48 8.59 -0.06
C GLY A 134 -18.16 9.39 -1.33
N TYR A 135 -18.71 9.00 -2.48
CA TYR A 135 -18.54 9.66 -3.79
C TYR A 135 -19.80 10.40 -4.27
#